data_AF-A0A061P4N5-F1
#
_entry.id   AF-A0A061P4N5-F1
#
_cell.length_a   1.000
_cell.length_b   1.000
_cell.length_c   1.000
_cell.angle_alpha   90.00
_cell.angle_beta   90.00
_cell.angle_gamma   90.00
#
_symmetry.space_group_name_H-M   'P 1'
#
loop_
_entity.id
_entity.type
_entity.pdbx_description
1 polymer ?
#
loop_
_entity_poly.entity_id
_entity_poly.type
_entity_poly.pdbx_seq_one_letter_code
_entity_poly.pdbx_strand_id
1 'polypeptide(L)'
;MFKIKEEKRVVKVYFPPFKHLAKNEQINYMKVEGDSRYPKLYEVGRNYIVLDFIEGKTFFQCLQEGVPILPEHVKQVDDALHSARERGLNPSDIHLHNLIITKHGDVCIIDIARFSQSKQCEQWNDLKSGYYKHYHKAYFPSKLPKWLMNVVAALYRTRKGTSIHT
;
A
#
# COMPACT_ATOMS: atom_id res chain seq x y z
N MET A 1 1.32 -2.64 -14.16
CA MET A 1 2.55 -1.82 -14.16
C MET A 1 3.57 -2.51 -15.03
N PHE A 2 4.37 -1.73 -15.76
CA PHE A 2 5.46 -2.23 -16.58
C PHE A 2 6.76 -1.56 -16.12
N LYS A 3 7.79 -2.34 -15.82
CA LYS A 3 9.12 -1.79 -15.55
C LYS A 3 9.73 -1.30 -16.87
N ILE A 4 10.25 -0.08 -16.88
CA ILE A 4 11.00 0.44 -18.03
C ILE A 4 12.35 -0.29 -18.07
N LYS A 5 12.69 -0.85 -19.23
CA LYS A 5 13.94 -1.61 -19.40
C LYS A 5 15.13 -0.69 -19.11
N GLU A 6 16.11 -1.20 -18.35
CA GLU A 6 17.34 -0.50 -17.97
C GLU A 6 17.15 0.77 -17.09
N GLU A 7 15.91 1.09 -16.69
CA GLU A 7 15.61 2.19 -15.76
C GLU A 7 15.07 1.70 -14.42
N LYS A 8 15.29 2.51 -13.36
CA LYS A 8 14.67 2.32 -12.05
C LYS A 8 13.29 2.98 -11.99
N ARG A 9 12.48 2.77 -13.03
CA ARG A 9 11.15 3.38 -13.18
C ARG A 9 10.09 2.38 -13.63
N VAL A 10 8.85 2.67 -13.28
CA VAL A 10 7.68 1.91 -13.71
C VAL A 10 6.65 2.82 -14.36
N VAL A 11 5.97 2.28 -15.38
CA VAL A 11 4.78 2.89 -15.97
C VAL A 11 3.55 2.16 -15.46
N LYS A 12 2.62 2.90 -14.87
CA LYS A 12 1.26 2.43 -14.58
C LYS A 12 0.33 2.99 -15.63
N VAL A 13 -0.17 2.11 -16.51
CA VAL A 13 -1.13 2.46 -17.56
C VAL A 13 -2.54 2.14 -17.08
N TYR A 14 -3.47 3.07 -17.29
CA TYR A 14 -4.88 2.94 -16.94
C TYR A 14 -5.70 2.76 -18.20
N PHE A 15 -6.63 1.80 -18.15
CA PHE A 15 -7.61 1.62 -19.21
C PHE A 15 -8.57 2.80 -19.28
N PRO A 16 -9.18 3.09 -20.45
CA PRO A 16 -10.01 4.27 -20.65
C PRO A 16 -11.06 4.57 -19.57
N PRO A 17 -11.79 3.58 -19.02
CA PRO A 17 -12.76 3.83 -17.93
C PRO A 17 -12.13 4.35 -16.64
N PHE A 18 -10.84 4.06 -16.42
CA PHE A 18 -10.10 4.36 -15.18
C PHE A 18 -9.13 5.54 -15.33
N LYS A 19 -9.19 6.30 -16.45
CA LYS A 19 -8.34 7.48 -16.64
C LYS A 19 -8.45 8.51 -15.51
N HIS A 20 -9.63 8.64 -14.92
CA HIS A 20 -9.85 9.52 -13.78
C HIS A 20 -9.00 9.14 -12.55
N LEU A 21 -8.68 7.84 -12.38
CA LEU A 21 -7.80 7.38 -11.29
C LEU A 21 -6.36 7.83 -11.50
N ALA A 22 -5.88 7.92 -12.74
CA ALA A 22 -4.54 8.44 -13.04
C ALA A 22 -4.39 9.88 -12.54
N LYS A 23 -5.42 10.72 -12.78
CA LYS A 23 -5.44 12.10 -12.30
C LYS A 23 -5.48 12.20 -10.77
N ASN A 24 -6.29 11.36 -10.12
CA ASN A 24 -6.34 11.32 -8.65
C ASN A 24 -5.00 10.89 -8.05
N GLU A 25 -4.38 9.86 -8.62
CA GLU A 25 -3.10 9.33 -8.16
C GLU A 25 -1.98 10.36 -8.38
N GLN A 26 -1.96 11.08 -9.50
CA GLN A 26 -1.08 12.23 -9.71
C GLN A 26 -1.21 13.26 -8.59
N ILE A 27 -2.44 13.72 -8.30
CA ILE A 27 -2.68 14.74 -7.26
C ILE A 27 -2.18 14.25 -5.90
N ASN A 28 -2.39 12.97 -5.60
CA ASN A 28 -1.94 12.38 -4.34
C ASN A 28 -0.41 12.33 -4.27
N TYR A 29 0.26 11.94 -5.36
CA TYR A 29 1.73 11.94 -5.43
C TYR A 29 2.33 13.34 -5.35
N MET A 30 1.72 14.35 -5.96
CA MET A 30 2.14 15.74 -5.80
C MET A 30 2.03 16.21 -4.35
N LYS A 31 0.99 15.79 -3.62
CA LYS A 31 0.81 16.13 -2.20
C LYS A 31 1.84 15.49 -1.30
N VAL A 32 2.39 14.31 -1.63
CA VAL A 32 3.42 13.63 -0.82
C VAL A 32 4.83 13.80 -1.39
N GLU A 33 5.02 14.72 -2.33
CA GLU A 33 6.32 14.98 -2.93
C GLU A 33 7.36 15.37 -1.86
N GLY A 34 8.56 14.81 -1.97
CA GLY A 34 9.65 15.00 -1.00
C GLY A 34 9.65 14.03 0.18
N ASP A 35 8.59 13.22 0.35
CA ASP A 35 8.55 12.16 1.37
C ASP A 35 9.11 10.84 0.80
N SER A 36 10.25 10.39 1.33
CA SER A 36 10.95 9.19 0.83
C SER A 36 10.16 7.89 1.02
N ARG A 37 9.09 7.90 1.82
CA ARG A 37 8.21 6.75 2.04
C ARG A 37 7.17 6.60 0.93
N TYR A 38 7.20 7.43 -0.11
CA TYR A 38 6.39 7.31 -1.31
C TYR A 38 7.27 7.35 -2.57
N PRO A 39 6.90 6.64 -3.64
CA PRO A 39 7.58 6.75 -4.93
C PRO A 39 7.58 8.19 -5.47
N LYS A 40 8.69 8.60 -6.09
CA LYS A 40 8.72 9.85 -6.85
C LYS A 40 7.87 9.72 -8.12
N LEU A 41 7.09 10.74 -8.41
CA LEU A 41 6.39 10.93 -9.67
C LEU A 41 7.30 11.65 -10.67
N TYR A 42 7.54 11.03 -11.82
CA TYR A 42 8.37 11.60 -12.89
C TYR A 42 7.55 12.24 -13.99
N GLU A 43 6.47 11.57 -14.41
CA GLU A 43 5.69 11.99 -15.57
C GLU A 43 4.24 11.55 -15.42
N VAL A 44 3.35 12.36 -15.99
CA VAL A 44 1.93 12.05 -16.11
C VAL A 44 1.48 12.28 -17.54
N GLY A 45 1.00 11.21 -18.17
CA GLY A 45 0.34 11.27 -19.46
C GLY A 45 -1.18 11.23 -19.33
N ARG A 46 -1.87 11.18 -20.48
CA ARG A 46 -3.34 11.17 -20.55
C ARG A 46 -3.98 9.95 -19.85
N ASN A 47 -3.28 8.82 -19.79
CA ASN A 47 -3.77 7.57 -19.20
C ASN A 47 -2.66 6.74 -18.55
N TYR A 48 -1.56 7.37 -18.16
CA TYR A 48 -0.47 6.69 -17.48
C TYR A 48 0.26 7.64 -16.53
N ILE A 49 0.95 7.07 -15.56
CA ILE A 49 1.91 7.76 -14.70
C ILE A 49 3.24 6.98 -14.70
N VAL A 50 4.34 7.70 -14.56
CA VAL A 50 5.69 7.14 -14.42
C VAL A 50 6.17 7.42 -13.01
N LEU A 51 6.50 6.36 -12.28
CA LEU A 51 6.92 6.40 -10.88
C LEU A 51 8.30 5.75 -10.71
N ASP A 52 8.93 5.98 -9.56
CA ASP A 52 10.05 5.14 -9.10
C ASP A 52 9.69 3.65 -9.12
N PHE A 53 10.65 2.83 -9.56
CA PHE A 53 10.62 1.40 -9.30
C PHE A 53 11.18 1.12 -7.91
N ILE A 54 10.31 0.69 -7.00
CA ILE A 54 10.70 0.35 -5.64
C ILE A 54 11.15 -1.11 -5.58
N GLU A 55 12.44 -1.33 -5.36
CA GLU A 55 13.01 -2.66 -5.14
C GLU A 55 12.81 -3.10 -3.70
N GLY A 56 12.16 -4.25 -3.51
CA GLY A 56 11.88 -4.77 -2.18
C GLY A 56 10.87 -5.91 -2.18
N LYS A 57 10.37 -6.24 -0.99
CA LYS A 57 9.29 -7.21 -0.80
C LYS A 57 8.07 -6.51 -0.23
N THR A 58 6.91 -6.80 -0.80
CA THR A 58 5.64 -6.37 -0.19
C THR A 58 5.46 -7.03 1.17
N PHE A 59 4.72 -6.42 2.09
CA PHE A 59 4.38 -7.06 3.37
C PHE A 59 3.69 -8.41 3.15
N PHE A 60 2.88 -8.53 2.07
CA PHE A 60 2.29 -9.81 1.68
C PHE A 60 3.35 -10.87 1.37
N GLN A 61 4.36 -10.54 0.58
CA GLN A 61 5.47 -11.45 0.29
C GLN A 61 6.28 -11.76 1.55
N CYS A 62 6.45 -10.78 2.46
CA CYS A 62 7.12 -11.01 3.73
C CYS A 62 6.39 -12.06 4.57
N LEU A 63 5.06 -11.95 4.69
CA LEU A 63 4.24 -12.98 5.34
C LEU A 63 4.33 -14.34 4.63
N GLN A 64 4.36 -14.34 3.30
CA GLN A 64 4.45 -15.57 2.51
C GLN A 64 5.77 -16.31 2.71
N GLU A 65 6.87 -15.57 2.72
CA GLU A 65 8.24 -16.11 2.74
C GLU A 65 8.80 -16.24 4.16
N GLY A 66 8.12 -15.65 5.14
CA GLY A 66 8.57 -15.57 6.53
C GLY A 66 9.70 -14.58 6.76
N VAL A 67 9.72 -13.52 5.97
CA VAL A 67 10.59 -12.37 6.21
C VAL A 67 10.00 -11.54 7.35
N PRO A 68 10.74 -11.26 8.43
CA PRO A 68 10.21 -10.51 9.56
C PRO A 68 9.75 -9.09 9.18
N ILE A 69 8.49 -8.78 9.45
CA ILE A 69 8.00 -7.42 9.55
C ILE A 69 8.28 -6.94 10.98
N LEU A 70 9.16 -5.96 11.13
CA LEU A 70 9.56 -5.41 12.43
C LEU A 70 8.59 -4.32 12.91
N PRO A 71 8.51 -4.05 14.23
CA PRO A 71 7.71 -2.95 14.76
C PRO A 71 8.06 -1.59 14.14
N GLU A 72 9.33 -1.39 13.79
CA GLU A 72 9.80 -0.17 13.11
C GLU A 72 9.14 0.00 11.74
N HIS A 73 8.94 -1.08 10.96
CA HIS A 73 8.25 -0.99 9.69
C HIS A 73 6.79 -0.53 9.89
N VAL A 74 6.10 -1.06 10.91
CA VAL A 74 4.73 -0.65 11.23
C VAL A 74 4.68 0.82 11.65
N LYS A 75 5.67 1.28 12.42
CA LYS A 75 5.82 2.68 12.80
C LYS A 75 6.05 3.59 11.58
N GLN A 76 6.96 3.21 10.67
CA GLN A 76 7.22 3.97 9.45
C GLN A 76 5.98 4.11 8.56
N VAL A 77 5.17 3.05 8.44
CA VAL A 77 3.86 3.14 7.76
C VAL A 77 2.98 4.17 8.47
N ASP A 78 2.83 4.06 9.79
CA ASP A 78 1.97 4.95 10.58
C ASP A 78 2.38 6.43 10.41
N ASP A 79 3.67 6.71 10.48
CA ASP A 79 4.25 8.05 10.30
C ASP A 79 4.04 8.55 8.87
N ALA A 80 4.14 7.68 7.84
CA ALA A 80 3.89 8.06 6.45
C ALA A 80 2.43 8.43 6.22
N LEU A 81 1.51 7.66 6.81
CA LEU A 81 0.08 7.91 6.72
C LEU A 81 -0.32 9.15 7.52
N HIS A 82 0.30 9.40 8.68
CA HIS A 82 0.12 10.64 9.42
C HIS A 82 0.56 11.84 8.59
N SER A 83 1.75 11.79 8.01
CA SER A 83 2.28 12.86 7.16
C SER A 83 1.41 13.12 5.92
N ALA A 84 0.84 12.07 5.30
CA ALA A 84 -0.14 12.24 4.23
C ALA A 84 -1.39 12.99 4.70
N ARG A 85 -1.90 12.73 5.92
CA ARG A 85 -3.04 13.44 6.49
C ARG A 85 -2.76 14.92 6.70
N GLU A 86 -1.57 15.25 7.22
CA GLU A 86 -1.14 16.64 7.39
C GLU A 86 -1.09 17.40 6.05
N ARG A 87 -0.82 16.68 4.94
CA ARG A 87 -0.83 17.22 3.57
C ARG A 87 -2.22 17.19 2.90
N GLY A 88 -3.28 17.02 3.70
CA GLY A 88 -4.67 17.06 3.24
C GLY A 88 -5.07 15.86 2.37
N LEU A 89 -4.45 14.70 2.60
CA LEU A 89 -4.92 13.42 2.09
C LEU A 89 -5.72 12.68 3.17
N ASN A 90 -6.54 11.73 2.74
CA ASN A 90 -7.20 10.76 3.58
C ASN A 90 -6.76 9.35 3.14
N PRO A 91 -5.67 8.81 3.73
CA PRO A 91 -5.17 7.51 3.37
C PRO A 91 -6.23 6.42 3.50
N SER A 92 -6.44 5.69 2.42
CA SER A 92 -7.48 4.67 2.31
C SER A 92 -7.06 3.58 1.33
N ASP A 93 -7.76 2.45 1.37
CA ASP A 93 -7.47 1.29 0.50
C ASP A 93 -6.06 0.69 0.72
N ILE A 94 -5.60 0.70 1.97
CA ILE A 94 -4.26 0.24 2.34
C ILE A 94 -4.28 -1.27 2.55
N HIS A 95 -3.49 -1.95 1.74
CA HIS A 95 -3.35 -3.40 1.76
C HIS A 95 -1.89 -3.82 1.90
N LEU A 96 -1.64 -5.07 2.29
CA LEU A 96 -0.29 -5.64 2.40
C LEU A 96 0.50 -5.63 1.08
N HIS A 97 -0.17 -5.52 -0.06
CA HIS A 97 0.47 -5.39 -1.37
C HIS A 97 0.97 -3.97 -1.67
N ASN A 98 0.45 -2.97 -0.96
CA ASN A 98 0.80 -1.56 -1.17
C ASN A 98 2.00 -1.14 -0.31
N LEU A 99 2.41 -1.96 0.64
CA LEU A 99 3.48 -1.69 1.59
C LEU A 99 4.71 -2.51 1.20
N ILE A 100 5.81 -1.85 0.85
CA ILE A 100 7.06 -2.50 0.45
C ILE A 100 8.12 -2.23 1.50
N ILE A 101 8.78 -3.29 1.98
CA ILE A 101 10.09 -3.18 2.65
C ILE A 101 11.13 -3.14 1.55
N THR A 102 11.78 -1.99 1.40
CA THR A 102 12.80 -1.75 0.38
C THR A 102 14.06 -2.57 0.66
N LYS A 103 14.93 -2.71 -0.34
CA LYS A 103 16.25 -3.34 -0.15
C LYS A 103 17.13 -2.65 0.91
N HIS A 104 16.84 -1.39 1.25
CA HIS A 104 17.54 -0.63 2.28
C HIS A 104 16.94 -0.82 3.68
N GLY A 105 15.81 -1.53 3.81
CA GLY A 105 15.14 -1.80 5.09
C GLY A 105 14.00 -0.85 5.42
N ASP A 106 13.87 0.28 4.71
CA ASP A 106 12.78 1.24 4.93
C ASP A 106 11.48 0.83 4.25
N VAL A 107 10.38 1.39 4.70
CA VAL A 107 9.05 1.22 4.12
C VAL A 107 8.77 2.24 3.04
N CYS A 108 8.19 1.76 1.94
CA CYS A 108 7.62 2.58 0.90
C CYS A 108 6.15 2.18 0.63
N ILE A 109 5.27 3.17 0.56
CA ILE A 109 3.84 3.01 0.26
C ILE A 109 3.59 3.33 -1.20
N ILE A 110 3.03 2.37 -1.93
CA ILE A 110 2.68 2.50 -3.35
C ILE A 110 1.16 2.47 -3.55
N ASP A 111 0.71 2.80 -4.76
CA ASP A 111 -0.70 2.74 -5.16
C ASP A 111 -1.62 3.58 -4.26
N ILE A 112 -1.36 4.89 -4.23
CA ILE A 112 -2.07 5.85 -3.39
C ILE A 112 -3.26 6.50 -4.12
N ALA A 113 -3.79 5.90 -5.19
CA ALA A 113 -4.87 6.47 -6.01
C ALA A 113 -6.13 6.87 -5.21
N ARG A 114 -6.40 6.15 -4.12
CA ARG A 114 -7.59 6.31 -3.27
C ARG A 114 -7.39 7.28 -2.11
N PHE A 115 -6.19 7.82 -1.89
CA PHE A 115 -5.88 8.70 -0.75
C PHE A 115 -6.61 10.05 -0.77
N SER A 116 -7.36 10.38 -1.81
CA SER A 116 -8.18 11.59 -1.90
C SER A 116 -9.67 11.37 -1.63
N GLN A 117 -10.08 10.15 -1.30
CA GLN A 117 -11.49 9.84 -1.04
C GLN A 117 -11.93 10.37 0.33
N SER A 118 -13.20 10.75 0.47
CA SER A 118 -13.77 11.26 1.73
C SER A 118 -14.20 10.16 2.71
N LYS A 119 -14.11 8.89 2.32
CA LYS A 119 -14.58 7.76 3.13
C LYS A 119 -13.66 7.53 4.34
N GLN A 120 -14.23 7.37 5.53
CA GLN A 120 -13.47 6.90 6.68
C GLN A 120 -12.94 5.49 6.42
N CYS A 121 -11.64 5.29 6.58
CA CYS A 121 -10.98 4.02 6.33
C CYS A 121 -10.24 3.53 7.58
N GLU A 122 -10.61 2.35 8.05
CA GLU A 122 -10.00 1.69 9.21
C GLU A 122 -9.04 0.57 8.82
N GLN A 123 -8.85 0.30 7.54
CA GLN A 123 -8.11 -0.89 7.07
C GLN A 123 -6.68 -0.95 7.63
N TRP A 124 -5.96 0.17 7.65
CA TRP A 124 -4.63 0.21 8.26
C TRP A 124 -4.69 -0.06 9.77
N ASN A 125 -5.67 0.51 10.48
CA ASN A 125 -5.84 0.26 11.91
C ASN A 125 -6.15 -1.20 12.21
N ASP A 126 -6.96 -1.85 11.36
CA ASP A 126 -7.25 -3.28 11.46
C ASP A 126 -5.99 -4.13 11.21
N LEU A 127 -5.21 -3.80 10.18
CA LEU A 127 -3.93 -4.47 9.89
C LEU A 127 -2.93 -4.31 11.04
N LYS A 128 -2.78 -3.09 11.55
CA LYS A 128 -1.92 -2.73 12.69
C LYS A 128 -2.36 -3.48 13.96
N SER A 129 -3.65 -3.50 14.25
CA SER A 129 -4.22 -4.26 15.38
C SER A 129 -3.97 -5.76 15.23
N GLY A 130 -4.20 -6.31 14.03
CA GLY A 130 -3.92 -7.70 13.71
C GLY A 130 -2.45 -8.07 13.91
N TYR A 131 -1.54 -7.18 13.50
CA TYR A 131 -0.11 -7.32 13.72
C TYR A 131 0.22 -7.43 15.22
N TYR A 132 -0.16 -6.43 16.03
CA TYR A 132 0.17 -6.45 17.46
C TYR A 132 -0.50 -7.59 18.23
N LYS A 133 -1.69 -8.01 17.81
CA LYS A 133 -2.46 -9.06 18.49
C LYS A 133 -1.97 -10.47 18.17
N HIS A 134 -1.64 -10.74 16.91
CA HIS A 134 -1.42 -12.10 16.40
C HIS A 134 0.01 -12.35 15.95
N TYR A 135 0.66 -11.40 15.26
CA TYR A 135 1.91 -11.65 14.54
C TYR A 135 3.08 -12.09 15.43
N HIS A 136 3.12 -11.61 16.68
CA HIS A 136 4.17 -11.96 17.64
C HIS A 136 3.84 -13.16 18.54
N LYS A 137 2.74 -13.86 18.31
CA LYS A 137 2.31 -14.98 19.15
C LYS A 137 2.91 -16.30 18.66
N ALA A 138 3.17 -17.22 19.58
CA ALA A 138 3.78 -18.52 19.26
C ALA A 138 2.96 -19.38 18.29
N TYR A 139 1.64 -19.19 18.21
CA TYR A 139 0.79 -19.91 17.25
C TYR A 139 0.84 -19.31 15.83
N PHE A 140 1.41 -18.11 15.66
CA PHE A 140 1.46 -17.47 14.36
C PHE A 140 2.52 -18.16 13.51
N PRO A 141 2.18 -18.69 12.33
CA PRO A 141 3.13 -19.43 11.53
C PRO A 141 4.20 -18.49 10.99
N SER A 142 5.44 -18.96 10.94
CA SER A 142 6.55 -18.19 10.37
C SER A 142 6.35 -17.90 8.88
N LYS A 143 5.64 -18.77 8.15
CA LYS A 143 5.28 -18.58 6.74
C LYS A 143 3.79 -18.81 6.55
N LEU A 144 3.12 -17.85 5.92
CA LEU A 144 1.70 -17.95 5.60
C LEU A 144 1.50 -18.41 4.16
N PRO A 145 0.88 -19.58 3.91
CA PRO A 145 0.54 -19.99 2.56
C PRO A 145 -0.36 -18.96 1.87
N LYS A 146 -0.14 -18.73 0.57
CA LYS A 146 -0.93 -17.78 -0.23
C LYS A 146 -2.43 -18.03 -0.16
N TRP A 147 -2.86 -19.29 -0.16
CA TRP A 147 -4.28 -19.65 -0.08
C TRP A 147 -4.91 -19.18 1.23
N LEU A 148 -4.19 -19.32 2.36
CA LEU A 148 -4.69 -18.90 3.68
C LEU A 148 -4.83 -17.37 3.74
N MET A 149 -3.83 -16.65 3.23
CA MET A 149 -3.88 -15.18 3.16
C MET A 149 -5.04 -14.71 2.27
N ASN A 150 -5.29 -15.39 1.14
CA ASN A 150 -6.41 -15.08 0.26
C ASN A 150 -7.76 -15.34 0.94
N VAL A 151 -7.88 -16.41 1.74
CA VAL A 151 -9.08 -16.70 2.54
C VAL A 151 -9.31 -15.61 3.58
N VAL A 152 -8.28 -15.21 4.33
CA VAL A 152 -8.38 -14.12 5.31
C VAL A 152 -8.79 -12.81 4.63
N ALA A 153 -8.19 -12.48 3.49
CA ALA A 153 -8.56 -11.30 2.71
C ALA A 153 -10.00 -11.36 2.20
N ALA A 154 -10.47 -12.52 1.75
CA ALA A 154 -11.85 -12.72 1.32
C ALA A 154 -12.83 -12.54 2.49
N LEU A 155 -12.57 -13.18 3.64
CA LEU A 155 -13.40 -13.05 4.84
C LEU A 155 -13.44 -11.61 5.36
N TYR A 156 -12.31 -10.90 5.33
CA TYR A 156 -12.24 -9.49 5.71
C TYR A 156 -13.11 -8.62 4.80
N ARG A 157 -13.02 -8.82 3.47
CA ARG A 157 -13.87 -8.11 2.50
C ARG A 157 -15.34 -8.44 2.69
N THR A 158 -15.71 -9.68 2.95
CA THR A 158 -17.09 -10.07 3.20
C THR A 158 -17.61 -9.36 4.46
N ARG A 159 -16.89 -9.43 5.58
CA ARG A 159 -17.30 -8.80 6.85
C ARG A 159 -17.46 -7.28 6.74
N LYS A 160 -16.54 -6.57 6.09
CA LYS A 160 -16.65 -5.11 5.90
C LYS A 160 -17.59 -4.73 4.76
N GLY A 161 -17.82 -5.63 3.80
CA GLY A 161 -18.79 -5.48 2.71
C GLY A 161 -20.25 -5.63 3.17
N THR A 162 -20.52 -6.36 4.25
CA THR A 162 -21.87 -6.47 4.84
C THR A 162 -22.29 -5.23 5.63
N SER A 163 -21.38 -4.27 5.90
CA SER A 163 -21.70 -3.01 6.60
C SER A 163 -22.10 -1.85 5.67
N ILE A 164 -22.46 -2.12 4.41
CA ILE A 164 -23.04 -1.11 3.50
C ILE A 164 -24.37 -1.65 2.99
N HIS A 165 -25.33 -1.92 3.88
CA HIS A 165 -26.77 -1.95 3.61
C HIS A 165 -27.51 -2.21 4.93
N THR A 166 -27.57 -1.18 5.77
CA THR A 166 -28.66 -0.94 6.74
C THR A 166 -28.62 0.55 7.05
#